data_AF-A0A2D4L5D0-F1
#
_entry.id   AF-A0A2D4L5D0-F1
#
_cell.length_a   1.000
_cell.length_b   1.000
_cell.length_c   1.000
_cell.angle_alpha   90.00
_cell.angle_beta   90.00
_cell.angle_gamma   90.00
#
_symmetry.space_group_name_H-M   'P 1'
#
loop_
_entity.id
_entity.type
_entity.pdbx_description
1 polymer ?
#
loop_
_entity_poly.entity_id
_entity_poly.type
_entity_poly.pdbx_seq_one_letter_code
_entity_poly.pdbx_strand_id
1 'polypeptide(L)'
;MAVWSKAADLFEKAGAKVMEVSLPHTSYSIVCYHVLCAAEVASNMARFDGLEYGHRSSAEQSTEALIAATRREGFNDVVRGRILSGNYFLLKQNYDNYFIKAQKVRRLIATDFAKLFRSGVDILLTPTTLNQA
;
A
#
# COMPACT_ATOMS: atom_id res chain seq x y z
N MET A 1 -19.20 -1.26 -17.64
CA MET A 1 -20.40 -1.08 -16.77
C MET A 1 -21.33 -2.30 -16.75
N ALA A 2 -21.54 -3.02 -17.86
CA ALA A 2 -22.58 -4.07 -17.94
C ALA A 2 -22.45 -5.28 -16.99
N VAL A 3 -21.25 -5.63 -16.50
CA VAL A 3 -21.08 -6.81 -15.61
C VAL A 3 -21.38 -6.47 -14.16
N TRP A 4 -21.06 -5.24 -13.75
CA TRP A 4 -21.27 -4.75 -12.40
C TRP A 4 -22.76 -4.67 -12.05
N SER A 5 -23.54 -4.05 -12.93
CA SER A 5 -24.99 -3.97 -12.77
C SER A 5 -25.62 -5.37 -12.72
N LYS A 6 -25.16 -6.31 -13.55
CA LYS A 6 -25.62 -7.70 -13.49
C LYS A 6 -25.33 -8.37 -12.14
N ALA A 7 -24.18 -8.09 -11.53
CA ALA A 7 -23.87 -8.62 -10.21
C ALA A 7 -24.84 -8.04 -9.16
N ALA A 8 -25.06 -6.72 -9.18
CA ALA A 8 -26.05 -6.08 -8.31
C ALA A 8 -27.47 -6.66 -8.49
N ASP A 9 -27.91 -6.85 -9.74
CA ASP A 9 -29.22 -7.44 -10.04
C ASP A 9 -29.37 -8.88 -9.48
N LEU A 10 -28.29 -9.66 -9.45
CA LEU A 10 -28.30 -11.00 -8.85
C LEU A 10 -28.50 -10.94 -7.34
N PHE A 11 -27.89 -9.96 -6.66
CA PHE A 11 -28.12 -9.73 -5.23
C PHE A 11 -29.57 -9.31 -4.97
N GLU A 12 -30.13 -8.40 -5.78
CA GLU A 12 -31.54 -8.00 -5.65
C GLU A 12 -32.50 -9.17 -5.86
N LYS A 13 -32.27 -10.00 -6.90
CA LYS A 13 -33.07 -11.21 -7.17
C LYS A 13 -32.98 -12.25 -6.05
N ALA A 14 -31.85 -12.30 -5.34
CA ALA A 14 -31.68 -13.15 -4.17
C ALA A 14 -32.32 -12.58 -2.89
N GLY A 15 -32.98 -11.41 -2.98
CA GLY A 15 -33.68 -10.76 -1.88
C GLY A 15 -32.86 -9.73 -1.09
N ALA A 16 -31.65 -9.40 -1.54
CA ALA A 16 -30.85 -8.35 -0.91
C ALA A 16 -31.34 -6.95 -1.30
N LYS A 17 -31.20 -5.98 -0.41
CA LYS A 17 -31.43 -4.57 -0.73
C LYS A 17 -30.13 -3.95 -1.24
N VAL A 18 -30.08 -3.60 -2.52
CA VAL A 18 -28.94 -2.87 -3.10
C VAL A 18 -29.20 -1.37 -2.98
N MET A 19 -28.19 -0.64 -2.53
CA MET A 19 -28.24 0.82 -2.42
C MET A 19 -26.88 1.42 -2.72
N GLU A 20 -26.89 2.62 -3.29
CA GLU A 20 -25.67 3.39 -3.50
C GLU A 20 -25.16 3.98 -2.18
N VAL A 21 -23.83 4.01 -2.04
CA VAL A 21 -23.15 4.45 -0.83
C VAL A 21 -21.96 5.34 -1.19
N SER A 22 -21.50 6.14 -0.24
CA SER A 22 -20.40 7.08 -0.45
C SER A 22 -19.23 6.79 0.48
N LEU A 23 -18.02 6.75 -0.07
CA LEU A 23 -16.76 6.65 0.64
C LEU A 23 -15.80 7.77 0.15
N PRO A 24 -15.98 9.01 0.63
CA PRO A 24 -15.38 10.21 0.04
C PRO A 24 -13.85 10.22 0.03
N HIS A 25 -13.20 9.49 0.94
CA HIS A 25 -11.74 9.47 1.01
C HIS A 25 -11.09 8.32 0.22
N THR A 26 -11.88 7.43 -0.42
CA THR A 26 -11.36 6.25 -1.12
C THR A 26 -10.43 6.59 -2.27
N SER A 27 -10.65 7.73 -2.94
CA SER A 27 -9.78 8.20 -4.03
C SER A 27 -8.32 8.42 -3.60
N TYR A 28 -8.09 8.71 -2.32
CA TYR A 28 -6.74 8.89 -1.77
C TYR A 28 -6.07 7.58 -1.34
N SER A 29 -6.76 6.44 -1.40
CA SER A 29 -6.26 5.14 -0.93
C SER A 29 -4.96 4.72 -1.61
N ILE A 30 -4.85 4.89 -2.93
CA ILE A 30 -3.67 4.51 -3.70
C ILE A 30 -2.45 5.35 -3.29
N VAL A 31 -2.62 6.67 -3.16
CA VAL A 31 -1.53 7.57 -2.76
C VAL A 31 -1.09 7.29 -1.32
N CYS A 32 -2.06 7.11 -0.43
CA CYS A 32 -1.82 6.72 0.97
C CYS A 32 -1.05 5.40 1.07
N TYR A 33 -1.47 4.39 0.30
CA TYR A 33 -0.80 3.09 0.23
C TYR A 33 0.66 3.23 -0.22
N HIS A 34 0.93 4.01 -1.28
CA HIS A 34 2.31 4.17 -1.78
C HIS A 34 3.25 4.77 -0.73
N VAL A 35 2.82 5.80 -0.01
CA VAL A 35 3.66 6.44 1.03
C VAL A 35 3.94 5.49 2.17
N LEU A 36 2.89 4.87 2.73
CA LEU A 36 3.03 4.00 3.91
C LEU A 36 3.75 2.70 3.56
N CYS A 37 3.38 2.05 2.47
CA CYS A 37 4.01 0.80 2.03
C CYS A 37 5.48 1.01 1.68
N ALA A 38 5.85 2.10 1.00
CA ALA A 38 7.25 2.38 0.71
C ALA A 38 8.07 2.58 2.00
N ALA A 39 7.54 3.33 2.97
CA ALA A 39 8.18 3.52 4.27
C ALA A 39 8.36 2.20 5.04
N GLU A 40 7.33 1.35 5.06
CA GLU A 40 7.41 0.02 5.68
C GLU A 40 8.40 -0.89 4.96
N VAL A 41 8.41 -0.89 3.62
CA VAL A 41 9.38 -1.65 2.81
C VAL A 41 10.81 -1.19 3.10
N ALA A 42 11.06 0.11 3.21
CA ALA A 42 12.40 0.63 3.52
C ALA A 42 12.93 0.08 4.85
N SER A 43 12.11 0.08 5.90
CA SER A 43 12.45 -0.46 7.22
C SER A 43 12.57 -1.99 7.20
N ASN A 44 11.55 -2.70 6.71
CA ASN A 44 11.50 -4.15 6.72
C ASN A 44 12.59 -4.80 5.87
N MET A 45 13.01 -4.14 4.80
CA MET A 45 14.07 -4.63 3.92
C MET A 45 15.47 -4.25 4.41
N ALA A 46 15.62 -3.42 5.45
CA ALA A 46 16.93 -3.00 5.97
C ALA A 46 17.75 -4.19 6.52
N ARG A 47 17.07 -5.21 7.08
CA ARG A 47 17.70 -6.43 7.62
C ARG A 47 18.45 -7.30 6.60
N PHE A 48 18.19 -7.11 5.30
CA PHE A 48 18.88 -7.85 4.25
C PHE A 48 20.14 -7.07 3.87
N ASP A 49 21.21 -7.34 4.58
CA ASP A 49 22.52 -6.69 4.43
C ASP A 49 23.64 -7.69 4.05
N GLY A 50 23.36 -9.00 4.09
CA GLY A 50 24.29 -10.08 3.75
C GLY A 50 25.28 -10.43 4.86
N LEU A 51 25.10 -9.90 6.08
CA LEU A 51 25.98 -10.19 7.21
C LEU A 51 25.59 -11.49 7.92
N GLU A 52 24.32 -11.66 8.24
CA GLU A 52 23.82 -12.84 8.96
C GLU A 52 23.32 -13.94 8.01
N TYR A 53 22.66 -13.57 6.92
CA TYR A 53 22.03 -14.53 5.99
C TYR A 53 21.80 -13.93 4.60
N GLY A 54 21.49 -14.82 3.64
CA GLY A 54 21.10 -14.45 2.28
C GLY A 54 22.28 -14.24 1.33
N HIS A 55 22.04 -13.47 0.27
CA HIS A 55 23.07 -13.08 -0.69
C HIS A 55 24.12 -12.19 -0.01
N ARG A 56 25.40 -12.38 -0.35
CA ARG A 56 26.51 -11.56 0.12
C ARG A 56 27.43 -11.27 -1.06
N SER A 57 27.63 -9.98 -1.35
CA SER A 57 28.55 -9.54 -2.42
C SER A 57 30.00 -9.85 -2.04
N SER A 58 30.86 -9.99 -3.05
CA SER A 58 32.31 -10.17 -2.88
C SER A 58 33.06 -8.84 -2.73
N ALA A 59 32.38 -7.74 -2.43
CA ALA A 59 33.01 -6.44 -2.22
C ALA A 59 33.79 -6.42 -0.88
N GLU A 60 35.10 -6.15 -0.95
CA GLU A 60 36.01 -6.23 0.22
C GLU A 60 36.51 -4.87 0.73
N GLN A 61 35.96 -3.75 0.23
CA GLN A 61 36.48 -2.41 0.51
C GLN A 61 36.16 -1.91 1.92
N SER A 62 34.90 -2.01 2.34
CA SER A 62 34.41 -1.63 3.67
C SER A 62 33.09 -2.32 3.97
N THR A 63 32.63 -2.28 5.22
CA THR A 63 31.32 -2.81 5.61
C THR A 63 30.19 -2.08 4.85
N GLU A 64 30.28 -0.76 4.71
CA GLU A 64 29.30 0.05 3.97
C GLU A 64 29.27 -0.33 2.49
N ALA A 65 30.45 -0.53 1.88
CA ALA A 65 30.57 -0.97 0.49
C ALA A 65 29.98 -2.37 0.30
N LEU A 66 30.26 -3.29 1.22
CA LEU A 66 29.70 -4.65 1.22
C LEU A 66 28.17 -4.62 1.30
N ILE A 67 27.61 -3.84 2.23
CA ILE A 67 26.15 -3.72 2.41
C ILE A 67 25.52 -3.10 1.16
N ALA A 68 26.10 -2.02 0.63
CA ALA A 68 25.59 -1.35 -0.56
C ALA A 68 25.60 -2.25 -1.79
N ALA A 69 26.72 -2.95 -2.05
CA ALA A 69 26.84 -3.88 -3.17
C ALA A 69 25.89 -5.07 -3.03
N THR A 70 25.82 -5.68 -1.85
CA THR A 70 24.92 -6.80 -1.55
C THR A 70 23.46 -6.44 -1.81
N ARG A 71 23.02 -5.28 -1.33
CA ARG A 71 21.64 -4.81 -1.53
C ARG A 71 21.36 -4.43 -2.98
N ARG A 72 22.35 -3.90 -3.69
CA ARG A 72 22.23 -3.59 -5.11
C ARG A 72 22.10 -4.85 -5.95
N GLU A 73 22.90 -5.88 -5.69
CA GLU A 73 22.85 -7.15 -6.40
C GLU A 73 21.58 -7.96 -6.06
N GLY A 74 21.15 -7.94 -4.79
CA GLY A 74 20.04 -8.77 -4.30
C GLY A 74 18.63 -8.23 -4.57
N PHE A 75 18.44 -6.90 -4.61
CA PHE A 75 17.12 -6.32 -4.86
C PHE A 75 16.94 -5.90 -6.32
N ASN A 76 15.77 -6.16 -6.90
CA ASN A 76 15.40 -5.62 -8.21
C ASN A 76 15.07 -4.12 -8.17
N ASP A 77 14.87 -3.51 -9.34
CA ASP A 77 14.57 -2.08 -9.47
C ASP A 77 13.32 -1.63 -8.73
N VAL A 78 12.26 -2.44 -8.73
CA VAL A 78 11.00 -2.11 -8.06
C VAL A 78 11.20 -2.01 -6.55
N VAL A 79 11.90 -2.97 -5.95
CA VAL A 79 12.18 -2.98 -4.51
C VAL A 79 13.14 -1.84 -4.15
N ARG A 80 14.20 -1.62 -4.94
CA ARG A 80 15.13 -0.49 -4.73
C ARG A 80 14.41 0.86 -4.81
N GLY A 81 13.52 1.04 -5.78
CA GLY A 81 12.70 2.24 -5.92
C GLY A 81 11.82 2.49 -4.69
N ARG A 82 11.16 1.45 -4.18
CA ARG A 82 10.34 1.54 -2.95
C ARG A 82 11.18 1.88 -1.72
N ILE A 83 12.35 1.28 -1.56
CA ILE A 83 13.28 1.60 -0.45
C ILE A 83 13.72 3.06 -0.53
N LEU A 84 14.08 3.54 -1.72
CA LEU A 84 14.49 4.93 -1.93
C LEU A 84 13.36 5.92 -1.59
N SER A 85 12.16 5.71 -2.14
CA SER A 85 11.00 6.55 -1.84
C SER A 85 10.60 6.48 -0.36
N GLY A 86 10.64 5.30 0.24
CA GLY A 86 10.37 5.11 1.66
C GLY A 86 11.32 5.89 2.55
N ASN A 87 12.63 5.78 2.29
CA ASN A 87 13.65 6.58 2.99
C ASN A 87 13.41 8.08 2.79
N TYR A 88 13.06 8.52 1.58
CA TYR A 88 12.72 9.93 1.31
C TYR A 88 11.55 10.42 2.17
N PHE A 89 10.47 9.63 2.29
CA PHE A 89 9.32 10.00 3.12
C PHE A 89 9.65 10.03 4.61
N LEU A 90 10.62 9.22 5.04
CA LEU A 90 11.05 9.11 6.44
C LEU A 90 12.12 10.14 6.84
N LEU A 91 12.68 10.91 5.90
CA LEU A 91 13.58 12.02 6.23
C LEU A 91 12.90 13.01 7.17
N LYS A 92 13.64 13.54 8.15
CA LYS A 92 13.13 14.48 9.17
C LYS A 92 12.31 15.63 8.59
N GLN A 93 12.77 16.22 7.48
CA GLN A 93 12.10 17.34 6.80
C GLN A 93 10.80 16.95 6.06
N ASN A 94 10.63 15.67 5.76
CA ASN A 94 9.53 15.13 4.97
C ASN A 94 8.51 14.36 5.83
N TYR A 95 8.93 13.87 7.00
CA TYR A 95 8.17 12.95 7.84
C TYR A 95 6.75 13.44 8.14
N ASP A 96 6.61 14.69 8.60
CA ASP A 96 5.31 15.27 8.92
C ASP A 96 4.48 15.57 7.66
N ASN A 97 5.13 15.94 6.57
CA ASN A 97 4.50 16.33 5.32
C ASN A 97 3.94 15.13 4.53
N TYR A 98 4.58 13.97 4.63
CA TYR A 98 4.21 12.77 3.88
C TYR A 98 3.73 11.65 4.79
N PHE A 99 4.58 11.12 5.68
CA PHE A 99 4.27 9.92 6.44
C PHE A 99 3.12 10.14 7.43
N ILE A 100 3.20 11.18 8.26
CA ILE A 100 2.13 11.51 9.22
C ILE A 100 0.83 11.90 8.50
N LYS A 101 0.92 12.64 7.38
CA LYS A 101 -0.26 12.98 6.57
C LYS A 101 -0.92 11.73 6.00
N ALA A 102 -0.16 10.78 5.46
CA ALA A 102 -0.67 9.52 4.96
C ALA A 102 -1.34 8.70 6.07
N GLN A 103 -0.77 8.63 7.27
CA GLN A 103 -1.42 7.96 8.42
C GLN A 103 -2.76 8.60 8.80
N LYS A 104 -2.85 9.94 8.75
CA LYS A 104 -4.12 10.65 9.00
C LYS A 104 -5.16 10.34 7.92
N VAL A 105 -4.76 10.33 6.65
CA VAL A 105 -5.64 9.94 5.53
C VAL A 105 -6.10 8.49 5.67
N ARG A 106 -5.21 7.55 6.03
CA ARG A 106 -5.58 6.16 6.33
C ARG A 106 -6.68 6.08 7.39
N ARG A 107 -6.62 6.92 8.42
CA ARG A 107 -7.64 6.99 9.46
C ARG A 107 -8.98 7.54 8.93
N LEU A 108 -8.96 8.53 8.04
CA LEU A 108 -10.18 9.02 7.39
C LEU A 108 -10.84 7.92 6.55
N ILE A 109 -10.05 7.20 5.74
CA ILE A 109 -10.55 6.06 4.95
C ILE A 109 -11.17 5.00 5.84
N ALA A 110 -10.47 4.58 6.90
CA ALA A 110 -10.99 3.60 7.86
C ALA A 110 -12.28 4.08 8.55
N THR A 111 -12.39 5.39 8.80
CA THR A 111 -13.59 6.00 9.39
C THR A 111 -14.77 5.97 8.43
N ASP A 112 -14.55 6.19 7.13
CA ASP A 112 -15.62 6.08 6.12
C ASP A 112 -16.21 4.67 6.11
N PHE A 113 -15.36 3.62 6.08
CA PHE A 113 -15.83 2.24 6.18
C PHE A 113 -16.57 1.97 7.49
N ALA A 114 -16.03 2.40 8.63
CA ALA A 114 -16.68 2.21 9.92
C ALA A 114 -18.06 2.89 9.99
N LYS A 115 -18.21 4.08 9.42
CA LYS A 115 -19.50 4.78 9.33
C LYS A 115 -20.49 4.04 8.43
N LEU A 116 -20.01 3.56 7.28
CA LEU A 116 -20.82 2.80 6.33
C LEU A 116 -21.39 1.52 6.95
N PHE A 117 -20.55 0.70 7.59
CA PHE A 117 -21.03 -0.53 8.22
C PHE A 117 -21.98 -0.23 9.40
N ARG A 118 -21.74 0.85 10.15
CA ARG A 118 -22.66 1.30 11.22
C ARG A 118 -24.01 1.82 10.70
N SER A 119 -24.11 2.25 9.44
CA SER A 119 -25.39 2.68 8.87
C SER A 119 -26.28 1.52 8.43
N GLY A 120 -25.90 0.27 8.74
CA GLY A 120 -26.69 -0.93 8.42
C GLY A 120 -26.38 -1.53 7.05
N VAL A 121 -25.21 -1.23 6.48
CA VAL A 121 -24.71 -1.94 5.29
C VAL A 121 -23.94 -3.17 5.77
N ASP A 122 -24.33 -4.37 5.34
CA ASP A 122 -23.66 -5.61 5.72
C ASP A 122 -22.47 -5.95 4.80
N ILE A 123 -22.60 -5.66 3.51
CA ILE A 123 -21.63 -6.01 2.47
C ILE A 123 -21.44 -4.82 1.55
N LEU A 124 -20.19 -4.48 1.27
CA LEU A 124 -19.83 -3.55 0.22
C LEU A 124 -19.40 -4.34 -1.03
N LEU A 125 -20.20 -4.24 -2.08
CA LEU A 125 -19.86 -4.78 -3.37
C LEU A 125 -18.98 -3.74 -4.11
N THR A 126 -17.88 -4.16 -4.75
CA THR A 126 -17.08 -3.32 -5.66
C THR A 126 -16.45 -4.16 -6.78
N PRO A 127 -16.14 -3.59 -7.96
CA PRO A 127 -15.30 -4.27 -8.94
C PRO A 127 -13.87 -4.43 -8.40
N THR A 128 -13.30 -5.63 -8.53
CA THR A 128 -11.94 -5.93 -8.05
C THR A 128 -10.85 -5.34 -8.94
N THR A 129 -11.04 -5.38 -10.27
CA THR A 129 -10.13 -4.79 -11.25
C THR A 129 -10.92 -3.88 -12.19
N LEU A 130 -10.26 -2.86 -12.73
CA LEU A 130 -10.86 -1.93 -13.69
C LEU A 130 -10.88 -2.50 -15.13
N ASN A 131 -10.03 -3.49 -15.39
CA ASN A 131 -9.73 -4.00 -16.73
C ASN A 131 -9.77 -5.53 -16.71
N GLN A 132 -10.02 -6.13 -17.88
CA GLN A 132 -9.72 -7.55 -18.12
C GLN A 132 -8.20 -7.76 -18.14
N ALA A 133 -7.78 -8.98 -17.79
CA ALA A 133 -6.37 -9.36 -17.74
C ALA A 133 -5.70 -9.31 -19.12
#